data_AF-A0A966V156-F1
#
_entry.id   AF-A0A966V156-F1
#
_cell.length_a   1.000
_cell.length_b   1.000
_cell.length_c   1.000
_cell.angle_alpha   90.00
_cell.angle_beta   90.00
_cell.angle_gamma   90.00
#
_symmetry.space_group_name_H-M   'P 1'
#
loop_
_entity.id
_entity.type
_entity.pdbx_description
1 polymer ?
#
loop_
_entity_poly.entity_id
_entity_poly.type
_entity_poly.pdbx_seq_one_letter_code
_entity_poly.pdbx_strand_id
1 'polypeptide(L)'
;MKKTKQLARVVAGFAALSLVVAACGGGDDSSEGASDGGDYTSLDACATRAYDYAKPESTSNGMKVTYDIAEAAVWDDGSPITVADFKATWEASLNTPGSISTSGYDQVTSVEAGTSDKQVVVTFSSVYAPWKGLFGSILKASAVENTMDVSGDFADMIPFSGRAMKLQSWSPEQSVFVPNENYWGTDKAVAEKVVMVPKADSDTEIASIKAGEVDFVYPQYFGGIEEAIAQDNISSSVQFGGDYEAFYFNQKCGPFADATFREAFSKSIDRDAVFQQIYIPIAASATLLQCGPITPGDYCNGDEFANSYDPEGAAKLLEDAGWKKNAEGFWAKDGAEAPKIRWIINTGNTRRENTQAFLIPLLQAAGFNVVADNCDAACYFQQRLPALDYD
;
A
#
# COMPACT_ATOMS: atom_id res chain seq x y z
N MET A 1 -27.33 9.32 -36.54
CA MET A 1 -26.95 8.04 -35.91
C MET A 1 -25.47 8.08 -35.56
N LYS A 2 -25.13 8.60 -34.37
CA LYS A 2 -23.76 8.58 -33.82
C LYS A 2 -23.73 7.48 -32.76
N LYS A 3 -22.77 6.55 -32.87
CA LYS A 3 -22.55 5.45 -31.91
C LYS A 3 -21.71 5.97 -30.75
N THR A 4 -22.29 5.99 -29.56
CA THR A 4 -21.61 6.25 -28.28
C THR A 4 -20.92 4.95 -27.84
N LYS A 5 -19.60 4.98 -27.60
CA LYS A 5 -18.86 3.89 -26.94
C LYS A 5 -18.84 4.19 -25.45
N GLN A 6 -19.50 3.37 -24.64
CA GLN A 6 -19.33 3.34 -23.19
C GLN A 6 -18.00 2.64 -22.86
N LEU A 7 -17.11 3.32 -22.16
CA LEU A 7 -15.92 2.74 -21.54
C LEU A 7 -16.32 2.19 -20.17
N ALA A 8 -16.24 0.87 -19.98
CA ALA A 8 -16.34 0.26 -18.67
C ALA A 8 -14.99 0.41 -17.95
N ARG A 9 -14.99 1.08 -16.80
CA ARG A 9 -13.84 1.16 -15.88
C ARG A 9 -13.98 0.02 -14.86
N VAL A 10 -12.98 -0.85 -14.78
CA VAL A 10 -12.85 -1.86 -13.72
C VAL A 10 -11.41 -1.82 -13.25
N VAL A 11 -11.21 -1.46 -11.97
CA VAL A 11 -9.91 -1.42 -11.30
C VAL A 11 -9.66 -2.80 -10.71
N ALA A 12 -8.55 -3.43 -11.11
CA ALA A 12 -8.02 -4.67 -10.52
C ALA A 12 -6.84 -4.34 -9.62
N GLY A 13 -6.72 -4.99 -8.46
CA GLY A 13 -5.61 -4.80 -7.53
C GLY A 13 -5.28 -6.05 -6.72
N PHE A 14 -3.97 -6.32 -6.63
CA PHE A 14 -3.19 -7.26 -5.79
C PHE A 14 -3.02 -8.70 -6.31
N ALA A 15 -1.82 -9.31 -6.35
CA ALA A 15 -0.46 -8.89 -5.97
C ALA A 15 0.60 -9.61 -6.82
N ALA A 16 1.37 -8.84 -7.59
CA ALA A 16 2.78 -9.09 -7.86
C ALA A 16 3.42 -7.71 -7.96
N LEU A 17 4.47 -7.47 -7.16
CA LEU A 17 5.30 -6.27 -7.09
C LEU A 17 4.81 -5.05 -7.93
N SER A 18 4.16 -4.12 -7.23
CA SER A 18 4.12 -2.67 -7.49
C SER A 18 4.46 -2.22 -8.92
N LEU A 19 3.44 -2.07 -9.76
CA LEU A 19 3.38 -1.10 -10.85
C LEU A 19 1.91 -0.86 -11.20
N VAL A 20 1.57 0.41 -11.46
CA VAL A 20 0.27 0.97 -11.85
C VAL A 20 -0.68 1.32 -10.69
N VAL A 21 -0.53 2.54 -10.15
CA VAL A 21 -1.67 3.32 -9.63
C VAL A 21 -2.13 4.21 -10.78
N ALA A 22 -3.33 3.99 -11.29
CA ALA A 22 -3.92 4.79 -12.35
C ALA A 22 -4.25 6.19 -11.83
N ALA A 23 -3.41 7.18 -12.16
CA ALA A 23 -3.81 8.57 -12.20
C ALA A 23 -4.37 8.88 -13.59
N CYS A 24 -5.67 9.19 -13.70
CA CYS A 24 -6.26 9.91 -14.82
C CYS A 24 -7.58 10.55 -14.38
N GLY A 25 -7.48 11.78 -13.88
CA GLY A 25 -8.62 12.67 -13.71
C GLY A 25 -9.15 13.15 -15.07
N GLY A 26 -10.47 13.37 -15.13
CA GLY A 26 -11.12 14.02 -16.26
C GLY A 26 -12.63 13.82 -16.32
N GLY A 27 -13.36 14.76 -15.71
CA GLY A 27 -14.60 15.37 -16.23
C GLY A 27 -15.93 14.63 -16.04
N ASP A 28 -16.77 15.23 -15.18
CA ASP A 28 -18.23 15.29 -15.17
C ASP A 28 -19.03 14.08 -15.68
N ASP A 29 -19.62 13.33 -14.75
CA ASP A 29 -21.05 13.05 -14.81
C ASP A 29 -21.58 12.69 -13.42
N SER A 30 -22.65 13.38 -13.05
CA SER A 30 -23.36 13.24 -11.78
C SER A 30 -24.03 11.87 -11.68
N SER A 31 -23.75 11.13 -10.60
CA SER A 31 -24.61 10.05 -10.15
C SER A 31 -24.94 10.27 -8.68
N GLU A 32 -26.20 10.65 -8.45
CA GLU A 32 -26.81 10.88 -7.15
C GLU A 32 -26.91 9.56 -6.37
N GLY A 33 -26.00 9.37 -5.42
CA GLY A 33 -26.15 8.46 -4.29
C GLY A 33 -26.11 9.30 -3.03
N ALA A 34 -27.24 9.37 -2.31
CA ALA A 34 -27.45 10.27 -1.19
C ALA A 34 -26.39 10.14 -0.08
N SER A 35 -25.45 11.09 -0.05
CA SER A 35 -24.67 11.43 1.14
C SER A 35 -25.26 12.70 1.74
N ASP A 36 -25.68 12.61 3.00
CA ASP A 36 -26.23 13.73 3.77
C ASP A 36 -25.24 14.91 3.75
N GLY A 37 -25.75 16.07 3.33
CA GLY A 37 -24.95 17.25 2.99
C GLY A 37 -24.35 17.91 4.23
N GLY A 38 -23.05 17.72 4.43
CA GLY A 38 -22.20 18.70 5.08
C GLY A 38 -21.35 19.38 4.00
N ASP A 39 -21.32 20.71 4.00
CA ASP A 39 -20.43 21.50 3.14
C ASP A 39 -19.00 21.35 3.71
N TYR A 40 -18.33 20.27 3.32
CA TYR A 40 -16.96 19.99 3.74
C TYR A 40 -15.99 20.64 2.76
N THR A 41 -14.93 21.26 3.28
CA THR A 41 -13.86 21.84 2.49
C THR A 41 -13.33 20.80 1.50
N SER A 42 -13.48 21.06 0.19
CA SER A 42 -12.96 20.14 -0.82
C SER A 42 -11.44 20.08 -0.75
N LEU A 43 -10.89 18.87 -0.80
CA LEU A 43 -9.46 18.58 -0.68
C LEU A 43 -8.60 19.24 -1.78
N ASP A 44 -9.22 19.70 -2.87
CA ASP A 44 -8.59 20.54 -3.89
C ASP A 44 -8.00 21.83 -3.31
N ALA A 45 -8.53 22.33 -2.19
CA ALA A 45 -8.02 23.51 -1.50
C ALA A 45 -6.70 23.28 -0.74
N CYS A 46 -6.24 22.02 -0.57
CA CYS A 46 -5.12 21.66 0.31
C CYS A 46 -3.99 20.89 -0.39
N ALA A 47 -4.00 20.81 -1.72
CA ALA A 47 -3.06 20.03 -2.54
C ALA A 47 -1.56 20.47 -2.47
N THR A 48 -1.21 21.50 -1.69
CA THR A 48 0.10 22.16 -1.73
C THR A 48 1.06 21.82 -0.58
N ARG A 49 0.68 20.99 0.41
CA ARG A 49 1.63 20.53 1.44
C ARG A 49 2.41 19.31 0.98
N ALA A 50 3.73 19.51 0.79
CA ALA A 50 4.70 18.45 0.60
C ALA A 50 4.93 17.69 1.91
N TYR A 51 5.14 16.38 1.84
CA TYR A 51 5.54 15.57 2.98
C TYR A 51 6.95 15.96 3.44
N ASP A 52 7.24 15.81 4.74
CA ASP A 52 8.52 16.09 5.41
C ASP A 52 9.67 15.13 5.00
N TYR A 53 9.64 14.57 3.79
CA TYR A 53 10.83 13.95 3.23
C TYR A 53 11.76 15.04 2.71
N ALA A 54 12.66 15.49 3.58
CA ALA A 54 13.82 16.24 3.17
C ALA A 54 14.79 15.28 2.48
N LYS A 55 14.92 15.40 1.15
CA LYS A 55 15.98 14.69 0.42
C LYS A 55 17.32 14.99 1.10
N PRO A 56 18.14 13.98 1.44
CA PRO A 56 19.43 14.22 2.07
C PRO A 56 20.30 15.11 1.18
N GLU A 57 21.03 16.05 1.80
CA GLU A 57 21.96 16.90 1.09
C GLU A 57 22.97 16.06 0.32
N SER A 58 23.30 16.48 -0.90
CA SER A 58 24.33 15.81 -1.69
C SER A 58 25.66 15.92 -0.96
N THR A 59 26.22 14.78 -0.55
CA THR A 59 27.56 14.75 0.06
C THR A 59 28.62 14.69 -1.03
N SER A 60 29.81 15.26 -0.79
CA SER A 60 30.94 15.20 -1.74
C SER A 60 31.43 13.78 -2.03
N ASN A 61 31.04 12.79 -1.22
CA ASN A 61 31.37 11.37 -1.37
C ASN A 61 30.09 10.55 -1.62
N GLY A 62 29.51 10.68 -2.81
CA GLY A 62 28.39 9.84 -3.24
C GLY A 62 28.74 8.34 -3.24
N MET A 63 27.72 7.49 -3.29
CA MET A 63 27.86 6.03 -3.33
C MET A 63 27.79 5.51 -4.77
N LYS A 64 28.54 4.47 -5.11
CA LYS A 64 28.40 3.72 -6.36
C LYS A 64 28.08 2.27 -6.08
N VAL A 65 27.11 1.73 -6.82
CA VAL A 65 26.76 0.31 -6.81
C VAL A 65 26.97 -0.24 -8.20
N THR A 66 27.77 -1.30 -8.31
CA THR A 66 27.99 -2.01 -9.56
C THR A 66 27.22 -3.33 -9.53
N TYR A 67 26.39 -3.55 -10.54
CA TYR A 67 25.69 -4.81 -10.78
C TYR A 67 26.35 -5.52 -11.95
N ASP A 68 26.83 -6.74 -11.72
CA ASP A 68 27.28 -7.64 -12.78
C ASP A 68 26.12 -8.55 -13.18
N ILE A 69 25.50 -8.25 -14.32
CA ILE A 69 24.41 -9.05 -14.89
C ILE A 69 25.02 -10.36 -15.40
N ALA A 70 24.41 -11.50 -15.05
CA ALA A 70 24.86 -12.79 -15.56
C ALA A 70 24.87 -12.79 -17.10
N GLU A 71 25.94 -13.34 -17.69
CA GLU A 71 26.12 -13.37 -19.15
C GLU A 71 24.94 -14.05 -19.87
N ALA A 72 24.42 -15.14 -19.29
CA ALA A 72 23.26 -15.86 -19.81
C ALA A 72 21.93 -15.11 -19.63
N ALA A 73 21.89 -13.98 -18.93
CA ALA A 73 20.65 -13.30 -18.59
C ALA A 73 19.95 -12.73 -19.82
N VAL A 74 18.78 -13.28 -20.12
CA VAL A 74 17.93 -12.90 -21.25
C VAL A 74 16.48 -12.76 -20.81
N TRP A 75 15.74 -11.97 -21.56
CA TRP A 75 14.28 -11.89 -21.54
C TRP A 75 13.67 -13.15 -22.17
N ASP A 76 12.36 -13.30 -22.05
CA ASP A 76 11.59 -14.45 -22.54
C ASP A 76 11.54 -14.59 -24.06
N ASP A 77 11.89 -13.56 -24.82
CA ASP A 77 12.14 -13.61 -26.27
C ASP A 77 13.61 -13.87 -26.63
N GLY A 78 14.48 -14.06 -25.62
CA GLY A 78 15.91 -14.30 -25.79
C GLY A 78 16.76 -13.04 -25.93
N SER A 79 16.18 -11.84 -25.93
CA SER A 79 16.98 -10.60 -25.97
C SER A 79 17.77 -10.43 -24.66
N PRO A 80 19.01 -9.91 -24.68
CA PRO A 80 19.81 -9.79 -23.47
C PRO A 80 19.22 -8.78 -22.49
N ILE A 81 19.30 -9.09 -21.19
CA ILE A 81 19.08 -8.10 -20.12
C ILE A 81 20.33 -7.23 -20.01
N THR A 82 20.20 -5.91 -20.04
CA THR A 82 21.34 -4.97 -20.11
C THR A 82 21.15 -3.74 -19.24
N VAL A 83 22.16 -2.87 -19.23
CA VAL A 83 22.08 -1.52 -18.63
C VAL A 83 20.90 -0.68 -19.13
N ALA A 84 20.43 -0.89 -20.37
CA ALA A 84 19.28 -0.16 -20.90
C ALA A 84 18.02 -0.43 -20.07
N ASP A 85 17.83 -1.67 -19.59
CA ASP A 85 16.70 -2.09 -18.77
C ASP A 85 16.75 -1.42 -17.38
N PHE A 86 17.94 -1.31 -16.79
CA PHE A 86 18.13 -0.57 -15.53
C PHE A 86 17.84 0.92 -15.71
N LYS A 87 18.33 1.52 -16.80
CA LYS A 87 18.09 2.94 -17.08
C LYS A 87 16.59 3.21 -17.30
N ALA A 88 15.91 2.39 -18.09
CA ALA A 88 14.46 2.48 -18.28
C ALA A 88 13.69 2.35 -16.97
N THR A 89 14.10 1.41 -16.11
CA THR A 89 13.49 1.21 -14.78
C THR A 89 13.66 2.45 -13.89
N TRP A 90 14.85 3.05 -13.86
CA TRP A 90 15.12 4.26 -13.09
C TRP A 90 14.31 5.45 -13.59
N GLU A 91 14.30 5.69 -14.90
CA GLU A 91 13.52 6.76 -15.53
C GLU A 91 12.02 6.58 -15.26
N ALA A 92 11.49 5.38 -15.44
CA ALA A 92 10.07 5.11 -15.23
C ALA A 92 9.67 5.28 -13.76
N SER A 93 10.50 4.79 -12.84
CA SER A 93 10.23 4.89 -11.40
C SER A 93 10.14 6.34 -10.93
N LEU A 94 10.98 7.23 -11.48
CA LEU A 94 11.01 8.65 -11.13
C LEU A 94 9.87 9.45 -11.74
N ASN A 95 9.47 9.13 -12.98
CA ASN A 95 8.71 10.05 -13.80
C ASN A 95 7.28 9.57 -14.10
N THR A 96 6.99 8.27 -13.97
CA THR A 96 5.65 7.74 -14.25
C THR A 96 4.65 8.25 -13.21
N PRO A 97 3.56 8.92 -13.62
CA PRO A 97 2.50 9.32 -12.70
C PRO A 97 1.94 8.11 -11.95
N GLY A 98 1.79 8.22 -10.63
CA GLY A 98 1.29 7.13 -9.79
C GLY A 98 2.34 6.13 -9.31
N SER A 99 3.64 6.38 -9.53
CA SER A 99 4.70 5.63 -8.84
C SER A 99 4.49 5.65 -7.32
N ILE A 100 4.44 4.45 -6.71
CA ILE A 100 4.15 4.28 -5.27
C ILE A 100 5.21 4.95 -4.40
N SER A 101 6.48 4.89 -4.81
CA SER A 101 7.58 5.56 -4.16
C SER A 101 8.69 5.88 -5.15
N THR A 102 9.22 7.09 -5.05
CA THR A 102 10.44 7.53 -5.75
C THR A 102 11.67 7.48 -4.82
N SER A 103 11.47 7.13 -3.55
CA SER A 103 12.54 7.14 -2.54
C SER A 103 13.69 6.21 -2.95
N GLY A 104 14.91 6.73 -2.89
CA GLY A 104 16.12 6.02 -3.32
C GLY A 104 16.43 6.25 -4.80
N TYR A 105 15.46 6.08 -5.69
CA TYR A 105 15.62 6.45 -7.10
C TYR A 105 15.84 7.96 -7.29
N ASP A 106 15.25 8.78 -6.44
CA ASP A 106 15.43 10.24 -6.37
C ASP A 106 16.85 10.67 -5.98
N GLN A 107 17.63 9.76 -5.43
CA GLN A 107 19.03 9.95 -5.07
C GLN A 107 20.00 9.42 -6.13
N VAL A 108 19.53 8.65 -7.11
CA VAL A 108 20.35 8.19 -8.24
C VAL A 108 20.64 9.37 -9.16
N THR A 109 21.91 9.56 -9.51
CA THR A 109 22.38 10.61 -10.43
C THR A 109 22.75 10.07 -11.80
N SER A 110 23.13 8.79 -11.90
CA SER A 110 23.38 8.13 -13.19
C SER A 110 23.21 6.61 -13.11
N VAL A 111 22.82 6.04 -14.24
CA VAL A 111 22.80 4.59 -14.52
C VAL A 111 23.52 4.39 -15.85
N GLU A 112 24.74 3.84 -15.80
CA GLU A 112 25.66 3.78 -16.94
C GLU A 112 26.26 2.39 -17.11
N ALA A 113 26.74 2.10 -18.32
CA ALA A 113 27.51 0.89 -18.57
C ALA A 113 28.89 1.01 -17.88
N GLY A 114 29.35 -0.09 -17.28
CA GLY A 114 30.71 -0.23 -16.79
C GLY A 114 31.64 -0.67 -17.93
N THR A 115 32.23 -1.86 -17.80
CA THR A 115 33.09 -2.44 -18.85
C THR A 115 32.32 -3.05 -20.02
N SER A 116 31.00 -3.26 -19.88
CA SER A 116 30.09 -3.77 -20.91
C SER A 116 28.65 -3.39 -20.60
N ASP A 117 27.72 -3.65 -21.53
CA ASP A 117 26.28 -3.48 -21.31
C ASP A 117 25.71 -4.47 -20.27
N LYS A 118 26.49 -5.46 -19.84
CA LYS A 118 26.18 -6.40 -18.75
C LYS A 118 26.68 -5.93 -17.38
N GLN A 119 27.46 -4.86 -17.32
CA GLN A 119 27.89 -4.26 -16.07
C GLN A 119 27.20 -2.92 -15.89
N VAL A 120 26.35 -2.79 -14.87
CA VAL A 120 25.60 -1.56 -14.59
C VAL A 120 26.23 -0.83 -13.43
N VAL A 121 26.59 0.43 -13.63
CA VAL A 121 27.10 1.32 -12.58
C VAL A 121 26.03 2.33 -12.23
N VAL A 122 25.49 2.23 -11.02
CA VAL A 122 24.51 3.17 -10.47
C VAL A 122 25.22 4.10 -9.50
N THR A 123 25.17 5.41 -9.77
CA THR A 123 25.77 6.45 -8.92
C THR A 123 24.68 7.18 -8.14
N PHE A 124 24.91 7.41 -6.85
CA PHE A 124 24.01 8.11 -5.95
C PHE A 124 24.62 9.43 -5.46
N SER A 125 23.79 10.44 -5.21
CA SER A 125 24.21 11.73 -4.66
C SER A 125 24.62 11.67 -3.18
N SER A 126 24.22 10.61 -2.46
CA SER A 126 24.56 10.37 -1.07
C SER A 126 24.65 8.86 -0.78
N VAL A 127 25.04 8.47 0.43
CA VAL A 127 24.96 7.08 0.86
C VAL A 127 23.50 6.69 1.06
N TYR A 128 23.02 5.74 0.24
CA TYR A 128 21.68 5.19 0.36
C TYR A 128 21.74 3.73 0.82
N ALA A 129 21.64 3.51 2.14
CA ALA A 129 21.74 2.17 2.73
C ALA A 129 20.76 1.13 2.14
N PRO A 130 19.49 1.46 1.81
CA PRO A 130 18.51 0.51 1.27
C PRO A 130 18.65 0.18 -0.22
N TRP A 131 19.80 0.46 -0.87
CA TRP A 131 19.97 0.35 -2.33
C TRP A 131 19.60 -1.03 -2.90
N LYS A 132 19.70 -2.11 -2.13
CA LYS A 132 19.31 -3.47 -2.55
C LYS A 132 17.81 -3.61 -2.81
N GLY A 133 16.97 -2.71 -2.28
CA GLY A 133 15.55 -2.65 -2.59
C GLY A 133 15.27 -2.00 -3.95
N LEU A 134 16.24 -1.30 -4.54
CA LEU A 134 16.12 -0.73 -5.88
C LEU A 134 16.45 -1.80 -6.92
N PHE A 135 15.84 -1.69 -8.10
CA PHE A 135 16.03 -2.60 -9.24
C PHE A 135 15.70 -4.08 -8.92
N GLY A 136 14.84 -4.34 -7.92
CA GLY A 136 14.34 -5.68 -7.61
C GLY A 136 13.41 -6.27 -8.69
N SER A 137 12.72 -5.37 -9.40
CA SER A 137 12.04 -5.62 -10.67
C SER A 137 12.56 -4.61 -11.69
N ILE A 138 12.88 -5.08 -12.89
CA ILE A 138 13.36 -4.25 -13.98
C ILE A 138 12.39 -4.31 -15.15
N LEU A 139 12.23 -3.18 -15.84
CA LEU A 139 11.49 -3.06 -17.09
C LEU A 139 12.37 -3.50 -18.26
N LYS A 140 11.77 -4.17 -19.23
CA LYS A 140 12.41 -4.39 -20.52
C LYS A 140 12.35 -3.11 -21.34
N ALA A 141 13.49 -2.46 -21.53
CA ALA A 141 13.57 -1.15 -22.18
C ALA A 141 13.00 -1.14 -23.60
N SER A 142 13.13 -2.26 -24.33
CA SER A 142 12.59 -2.38 -25.69
C SER A 142 11.08 -2.65 -25.75
N ALA A 143 10.42 -2.81 -24.60
CA ALA A 143 8.98 -3.07 -24.50
C ALA A 143 8.17 -1.82 -24.08
N VAL A 144 8.84 -0.67 -23.91
CA VAL A 144 8.22 0.61 -23.55
C VAL A 144 8.47 1.63 -24.64
N GLU A 145 7.46 2.43 -24.98
CA GLU A 145 7.61 3.50 -25.98
C GLU A 145 8.31 4.73 -25.38
N ASN A 146 8.03 5.02 -24.11
CA ASN A 146 8.55 6.17 -23.38
C ASN A 146 8.95 5.77 -21.96
N THR A 147 10.25 5.65 -21.71
CA THR A 147 10.77 5.30 -20.38
C THR A 147 10.45 6.34 -19.29
N MET A 148 10.07 7.57 -19.67
CA MET A 148 9.68 8.61 -18.71
C MET A 148 8.23 8.47 -18.24
N ASP A 149 7.39 7.71 -18.93
CA ASP A 149 6.01 7.47 -18.54
C ASP A 149 5.52 6.17 -19.15
N VAL A 150 5.48 5.13 -18.31
CA VAL A 150 5.02 3.78 -18.72
C VAL A 150 3.58 3.50 -18.27
N SER A 151 2.83 4.53 -17.85
CA SER A 151 1.47 4.36 -17.31
C SER A 151 0.49 3.71 -18.30
N GLY A 152 0.75 3.86 -19.60
CA GLY A 152 -0.03 3.24 -20.67
C GLY A 152 0.50 1.88 -21.19
N ASP A 153 1.75 1.53 -20.88
CA ASP A 153 2.45 0.43 -21.57
C ASP A 153 2.02 -0.97 -21.09
N PHE A 154 1.44 -1.08 -19.89
CA PHE A 154 1.14 -2.38 -19.25
C PHE A 154 -0.24 -2.47 -18.60
N ALA A 155 -1.21 -1.67 -19.05
CA ALA A 155 -2.55 -1.66 -18.47
C ALA A 155 -3.28 -3.02 -18.59
N ASP A 156 -3.04 -3.75 -19.68
CA ASP A 156 -3.69 -5.04 -19.96
C ASP A 156 -2.74 -6.24 -19.82
N MET A 157 -1.45 -6.10 -20.14
CA MET A 157 -0.52 -7.22 -20.14
C MET A 157 0.93 -6.72 -19.96
N ILE A 158 1.73 -7.48 -19.21
CA ILE A 158 3.19 -7.35 -19.20
C ILE A 158 3.75 -8.33 -20.24
N PRO A 159 4.27 -7.87 -21.39
CA PRO A 159 4.60 -8.73 -22.54
C PRO A 159 6.02 -9.32 -22.47
N PHE A 160 6.63 -9.37 -21.28
CA PHE A 160 7.98 -9.88 -21.09
C PHE A 160 8.16 -10.51 -19.72
N SER A 161 9.15 -11.39 -19.62
CA SER A 161 9.62 -11.94 -18.34
C SER A 161 11.11 -12.21 -18.36
N GLY A 162 11.80 -11.82 -17.30
CA GLY A 162 13.19 -12.24 -17.02
C GLY A 162 13.28 -13.39 -16.01
N ARG A 163 12.15 -14.02 -15.68
CA ARG A 163 11.99 -15.01 -14.59
C ARG A 163 11.54 -16.37 -15.14
N ALA A 164 11.45 -17.36 -14.25
CA ALA A 164 11.13 -18.76 -14.57
C ALA A 164 9.74 -18.98 -15.19
N MET A 165 8.77 -18.10 -14.89
CA MET A 165 7.43 -18.10 -15.47
C MET A 165 7.23 -16.83 -16.30
N LYS A 166 6.41 -16.91 -17.34
CA LYS A 166 5.97 -15.77 -18.15
C LYS A 166 4.45 -15.72 -18.24
N LEU A 167 3.90 -14.52 -18.37
CA LEU A 167 2.47 -14.32 -18.57
C LEU A 167 2.11 -14.77 -19.99
N GLN A 168 1.27 -15.80 -20.10
CA GLN A 168 0.77 -16.30 -21.38
C GLN A 168 -0.45 -15.49 -21.85
N SER A 169 -1.36 -15.17 -20.93
CA SER A 169 -2.58 -14.42 -21.24
C SER A 169 -3.15 -13.77 -19.98
N TRP A 170 -3.84 -12.66 -20.17
CA TRP A 170 -4.58 -11.95 -19.13
C TRP A 170 -5.99 -11.62 -19.60
N SER A 171 -6.94 -11.72 -18.68
CA SER A 171 -8.25 -11.10 -18.76
C SER A 171 -8.69 -10.68 -17.35
N PRO A 172 -9.73 -9.85 -17.21
CA PRO A 172 -10.28 -9.52 -15.89
C PRO A 172 -10.68 -10.75 -15.06
N GLU A 173 -10.94 -11.89 -15.71
CA GLU A 173 -11.33 -13.14 -15.06
C GLU A 173 -10.15 -14.04 -14.68
N GLN A 174 -8.96 -13.89 -15.28
CA GLN A 174 -7.78 -14.69 -14.92
C GLN A 174 -6.46 -14.17 -15.48
N SER A 175 -5.37 -14.52 -14.80
CA SER A 175 -4.01 -14.48 -15.34
C SER A 175 -3.45 -15.88 -15.52
N VAL A 176 -2.93 -16.19 -16.70
CA VAL A 176 -2.35 -17.50 -17.01
C VAL A 176 -0.84 -17.36 -17.20
N PHE A 177 -0.08 -18.12 -16.43
CA PHE A 177 1.37 -18.17 -16.50
C PHE A 177 1.85 -19.55 -16.96
N VAL A 178 2.92 -19.57 -17.75
CA VAL A 178 3.59 -20.79 -18.22
C VAL A 178 5.10 -20.67 -18.05
N PRO A 179 5.85 -21.79 -18.06
CA PRO A 179 7.30 -21.76 -18.02
C PRO A 179 7.91 -20.84 -19.10
N ASN A 180 8.91 -20.07 -18.70
CA ASN A 180 9.76 -19.32 -19.62
C ASN A 180 10.91 -20.22 -20.08
N GLU A 181 10.81 -20.74 -21.29
CA GLU A 181 11.80 -21.62 -21.91
C GLU A 181 13.20 -20.99 -22.03
N ASN A 182 13.26 -19.65 -22.12
CA ASN A 182 14.50 -18.89 -22.21
C ASN A 182 15.05 -18.46 -20.83
N TYR A 183 14.39 -18.84 -19.72
CA TYR A 183 14.89 -18.47 -18.40
C TYR A 183 16.30 -19.02 -18.19
N TRP A 184 17.20 -18.19 -17.72
CA TRP A 184 18.63 -18.49 -17.60
C TRP A 184 19.04 -18.97 -16.21
N GLY A 185 18.21 -18.72 -15.18
CA GLY A 185 18.47 -19.12 -13.80
C GLY A 185 18.32 -20.63 -13.56
N THR A 186 18.73 -21.09 -12.38
CA THR A 186 18.71 -22.51 -11.98
C THR A 186 17.38 -22.95 -11.37
N ASP A 187 16.62 -22.01 -10.82
CA ASP A 187 15.29 -22.14 -10.22
C ASP A 187 14.20 -22.19 -11.30
N LYS A 188 14.21 -23.24 -12.12
CA LYS A 188 13.21 -23.44 -13.18
C LYS A 188 11.80 -23.60 -12.60
N ALA A 189 10.81 -23.24 -13.41
CA ALA A 189 9.41 -23.48 -13.11
C ALA A 189 9.16 -24.98 -12.90
N VAL A 190 8.51 -25.32 -11.80
CA VAL A 190 8.08 -26.69 -11.48
C VAL A 190 6.66 -26.97 -12.00
N ALA A 191 5.83 -25.93 -12.08
CA ALA A 191 4.47 -26.03 -12.60
C ALA A 191 4.47 -25.78 -14.12
N GLU A 192 3.76 -26.64 -14.87
CA GLU A 192 3.58 -26.48 -16.32
C GLU A 192 2.67 -25.29 -16.66
N LYS A 193 1.77 -24.93 -15.73
CA LYS A 193 0.82 -23.84 -15.87
C LYS A 193 0.35 -23.39 -14.50
N VAL A 194 0.24 -22.08 -14.31
CA VAL A 194 -0.41 -21.48 -13.13
C VAL A 194 -1.53 -20.59 -13.62
N VAL A 195 -2.74 -20.77 -13.11
CA VAL A 195 -3.89 -19.92 -13.40
C VAL A 195 -4.29 -19.21 -12.12
N MET A 196 -4.17 -17.89 -12.12
CA MET A 196 -4.63 -17.05 -11.02
C MET A 196 -6.01 -16.53 -11.37
N VAL A 197 -6.99 -16.75 -10.49
CA VAL A 197 -8.37 -16.32 -10.66
C VAL A 197 -8.67 -15.30 -9.55
N PRO A 198 -9.11 -14.07 -9.87
CA PRO A 198 -9.46 -13.08 -8.86
C PRO A 198 -10.74 -13.49 -8.14
N LYS A 199 -10.73 -13.32 -6.82
CA LYS A 199 -11.90 -13.50 -5.94
C LYS A 199 -12.09 -12.19 -5.16
N ALA A 200 -13.33 -11.75 -5.01
CA ALA A 200 -13.64 -10.43 -4.48
C ALA A 200 -13.46 -10.33 -2.95
N ASP A 201 -13.50 -11.46 -2.26
CA ASP A 201 -13.50 -11.56 -0.81
C ASP A 201 -13.01 -12.94 -0.35
N SER A 202 -12.56 -13.01 0.90
CA SER A 202 -11.99 -14.22 1.49
C SER A 202 -12.99 -15.35 1.71
N ASP A 203 -14.29 -15.06 1.86
CA ASP A 203 -15.32 -16.10 1.98
C ASP A 203 -15.44 -16.87 0.66
N THR A 204 -15.41 -16.17 -0.46
CA THR A 204 -15.43 -16.75 -1.80
C THR A 204 -14.14 -17.53 -2.09
N GLU A 205 -12.98 -17.06 -1.62
CA GLU A 205 -11.71 -17.81 -1.70
C GLU A 205 -11.80 -19.13 -0.93
N ILE A 206 -12.25 -19.10 0.33
CA ILE A 206 -12.41 -20.28 1.18
C ILE A 206 -13.41 -21.27 0.58
N ALA A 207 -14.52 -20.79 0.02
CA ALA A 207 -15.49 -21.64 -0.68
C ALA A 207 -14.86 -22.32 -1.92
N SER A 208 -14.04 -21.59 -2.68
CA SER A 208 -13.41 -22.09 -3.92
C SER A 208 -12.41 -23.22 -3.64
N ILE A 209 -11.55 -23.08 -2.63
CA ILE A 209 -10.60 -24.13 -2.24
C ILE A 209 -11.32 -25.36 -1.67
N LYS A 210 -12.39 -25.17 -0.87
CA LYS A 210 -13.22 -26.25 -0.35
C LYS A 210 -13.94 -27.06 -1.43
N ALA A 211 -14.41 -26.36 -2.47
CA ALA A 211 -15.01 -26.97 -3.65
C ALA A 211 -13.98 -27.64 -4.59
N GLY A 212 -12.68 -27.41 -4.39
CA GLY A 212 -11.62 -27.91 -5.27
C GLY A 212 -11.55 -27.17 -6.61
N GLU A 213 -12.06 -25.94 -6.70
CA GLU A 213 -11.95 -25.09 -7.89
C GLU A 213 -10.55 -24.51 -8.08
N VAL A 214 -9.83 -24.33 -6.98
CA VAL A 214 -8.45 -23.81 -6.94
C VAL A 214 -7.61 -24.70 -6.03
N ASP A 215 -6.29 -24.74 -6.27
CA ASP A 215 -5.34 -25.53 -5.46
C ASP A 215 -4.72 -24.73 -4.30
N PHE A 216 -4.77 -23.40 -4.37
CA PHE A 216 -4.14 -22.49 -3.42
C PHE A 216 -4.95 -21.20 -3.27
N VAL A 217 -5.03 -20.70 -2.04
CA VAL A 217 -5.61 -19.38 -1.71
C VAL A 217 -4.73 -18.67 -0.67
N TYR A 218 -4.71 -17.34 -0.70
CA TYR A 218 -4.01 -16.50 0.27
C TYR A 218 -4.96 -15.42 0.83
N PRO A 219 -5.96 -15.82 1.63
CA PRO A 219 -6.94 -14.88 2.19
C PRO A 219 -6.30 -13.94 3.20
N GLN A 220 -6.92 -12.77 3.38
CA GLN A 220 -6.58 -11.87 4.48
C GLN A 220 -6.82 -12.61 5.81
N TYR A 221 -5.88 -12.53 6.73
CA TYR A 221 -5.99 -13.21 8.02
C TYR A 221 -7.16 -12.67 8.86
N PHE A 222 -8.00 -13.58 9.39
CA PHE A 222 -9.05 -13.32 10.38
C PHE A 222 -9.13 -14.44 11.42
N GLY A 223 -9.80 -14.18 12.55
CA GLY A 223 -9.91 -15.13 13.65
C GLY A 223 -10.80 -16.30 13.28
N GLY A 224 -10.34 -17.52 13.52
CA GLY A 224 -11.07 -18.74 13.15
C GLY A 224 -10.87 -19.18 11.69
N ILE A 225 -9.89 -18.60 10.98
CA ILE A 225 -9.63 -18.95 9.57
C ILE A 225 -9.22 -20.41 9.39
N GLU A 226 -8.49 -20.99 10.34
CA GLU A 226 -8.07 -22.39 10.28
C GLU A 226 -9.29 -23.33 10.36
N GLU A 227 -10.24 -23.05 11.26
CA GLU A 227 -11.52 -23.76 11.31
C GLU A 227 -12.37 -23.48 10.06
N ALA A 228 -12.37 -22.25 9.57
CA ALA A 228 -13.14 -21.85 8.40
C ALA A 228 -12.66 -22.55 7.13
N ILE A 229 -11.37 -22.85 7.00
CA ILE A 229 -10.79 -23.55 5.85
C ILE A 229 -10.68 -25.07 6.04
N ALA A 230 -10.83 -25.57 7.28
CA ALA A 230 -10.65 -26.97 7.63
C ALA A 230 -11.46 -27.94 6.74
N GLN A 231 -10.74 -28.85 6.09
CA GLN A 231 -11.26 -29.97 5.29
C GLN A 231 -10.14 -31.02 5.15
N ASP A 232 -10.47 -32.31 5.12
CA ASP A 232 -9.48 -33.41 5.15
C ASP A 232 -8.39 -33.33 4.06
N ASN A 233 -8.71 -32.72 2.91
CA ASN A 233 -7.81 -32.57 1.76
C ASN A 233 -7.17 -31.18 1.63
N ILE A 234 -7.32 -30.31 2.64
CA ILE A 234 -6.77 -28.95 2.63
C ILE A 234 -5.78 -28.80 3.78
N SER A 235 -4.57 -28.34 3.47
CA SER A 235 -3.58 -27.92 4.46
C SER A 235 -3.52 -26.40 4.54
N SER A 236 -3.58 -25.84 5.74
CA SER A 236 -3.37 -24.42 6.01
C SER A 236 -2.09 -24.19 6.81
N SER A 237 -1.52 -22.99 6.68
CA SER A 237 -0.39 -22.55 7.48
C SER A 237 -0.52 -21.06 7.74
N VAL A 238 -0.71 -20.68 8.99
CA VAL A 238 -0.67 -19.27 9.43
C VAL A 238 0.75 -18.95 9.88
N GLN A 239 1.34 -17.90 9.30
CA GLN A 239 2.70 -17.45 9.63
C GLN A 239 2.72 -15.92 9.76
N PHE A 240 3.71 -15.40 10.47
CA PHE A 240 3.99 -13.97 10.44
C PHE A 240 4.41 -13.56 9.03
N GLY A 241 3.71 -12.56 8.48
CA GLY A 241 3.98 -11.97 7.17
C GLY A 241 4.41 -10.51 7.27
N GLY A 242 4.48 -9.84 6.11
CA GLY A 242 4.75 -8.40 6.04
C GLY A 242 3.54 -7.51 6.34
N ASP A 243 2.39 -8.11 6.65
CA ASP A 243 1.14 -7.38 6.88
C ASP A 243 1.06 -6.86 8.32
N TYR A 244 0.67 -5.60 8.48
CA TYR A 244 0.37 -4.98 9.77
C TYR A 244 -0.87 -4.10 9.67
N GLU A 245 -1.53 -3.86 10.79
CA GLU A 245 -2.62 -2.89 10.90
C GLU A 245 -2.08 -1.62 11.56
N ALA A 246 -2.45 -0.46 11.01
CA ALA A 246 -2.07 0.83 11.53
C ALA A 246 -3.19 1.86 11.33
N PHE A 247 -3.16 2.89 12.16
CA PHE A 247 -3.95 4.10 11.94
C PHE A 247 -3.17 5.03 11.01
N TYR A 248 -3.78 5.38 9.88
CA TYR A 248 -3.20 6.30 8.90
C TYR A 248 -3.95 7.63 8.97
N PHE A 249 -3.31 8.64 9.53
CA PHE A 249 -3.87 9.99 9.61
C PHE A 249 -3.55 10.78 8.34
N ASN A 250 -4.54 11.50 7.83
CA ASN A 250 -4.35 12.50 6.79
C ASN A 250 -3.71 13.75 7.39
N GLN A 251 -2.42 13.93 7.13
CA GLN A 251 -1.65 15.04 7.70
C GLN A 251 -1.64 16.29 6.82
N LYS A 252 -2.29 16.25 5.65
CA LYS A 252 -2.33 17.39 4.72
C LYS A 252 -3.37 18.43 5.14
N CYS A 253 -4.49 17.98 5.68
CA CYS A 253 -5.64 18.80 6.03
C CYS A 253 -6.34 18.25 7.28
N GLY A 254 -7.42 18.92 7.69
CA GLY A 254 -8.21 18.48 8.83
C GLY A 254 -7.47 18.63 10.16
N PRO A 255 -8.02 18.05 11.24
CA PRO A 255 -7.48 18.23 12.57
C PRO A 255 -6.11 17.56 12.73
N PHE A 256 -5.85 16.49 12.00
CA PHE A 256 -4.57 15.79 12.00
C PHE A 256 -3.48 16.48 11.20
N ALA A 257 -3.72 17.64 10.58
CA ALA A 257 -2.62 18.50 10.10
C ALA A 257 -1.87 19.19 11.26
N ASP A 258 -2.53 19.39 12.42
CA ASP A 258 -1.90 19.89 13.65
C ASP A 258 -1.20 18.74 14.38
N ALA A 259 0.14 18.83 14.51
CA ALA A 259 0.95 17.81 15.18
C ALA A 259 0.51 17.61 16.64
N THR A 260 0.07 18.68 17.30
CA THR A 260 -0.42 18.64 18.69
C THR A 260 -1.68 17.80 18.81
N PHE A 261 -2.61 17.99 17.86
CA PHE A 261 -3.86 17.23 17.81
C PHE A 261 -3.60 15.75 17.51
N ARG A 262 -2.71 15.45 16.55
CA ARG A 262 -2.28 14.07 16.25
C ARG A 262 -1.68 13.37 17.46
N GLU A 263 -0.80 14.04 18.18
CA GLU A 263 -0.16 13.48 19.37
C GLU A 263 -1.18 13.21 20.48
N ALA A 264 -2.05 14.18 20.78
CA ALA A 264 -3.09 14.01 21.79
C ALA A 264 -4.07 12.88 21.44
N PHE A 265 -4.48 12.78 20.18
CA PHE A 265 -5.34 11.70 19.71
C PHE A 265 -4.65 10.33 19.89
N SER A 266 -3.37 10.23 19.49
CA SER A 266 -2.60 8.98 19.62
C SER A 266 -2.41 8.56 21.08
N LYS A 267 -2.17 9.52 21.97
CA LYS A 267 -2.10 9.30 23.44
C LYS A 267 -3.43 8.85 24.05
N SER A 268 -4.55 9.08 23.37
CA SER A 268 -5.88 8.68 23.82
C SER A 268 -6.28 7.27 23.37
N ILE A 269 -5.42 6.57 22.62
CA ILE A 269 -5.64 5.19 22.18
C ILE A 269 -4.86 4.24 23.09
N ASP A 270 -5.59 3.41 23.82
CA ASP A 270 -5.01 2.29 24.58
C ASP A 270 -4.72 1.13 23.62
N ARG A 271 -3.50 1.13 23.06
CA ARG A 271 -3.05 0.10 22.10
C ARG A 271 -3.02 -1.30 22.72
N ASP A 272 -2.67 -1.41 24.00
CA ASP A 272 -2.69 -2.67 24.72
C ASP A 272 -4.12 -3.18 24.88
N ALA A 273 -5.07 -2.34 25.28
CA ALA A 273 -6.48 -2.75 25.39
C ALA A 273 -7.06 -3.16 24.03
N VAL A 274 -6.79 -2.40 22.95
CA VAL A 274 -7.19 -2.78 21.58
C VAL A 274 -6.62 -4.14 21.21
N PHE A 275 -5.32 -4.34 21.45
CA PHE A 275 -4.65 -5.59 21.14
C PHE A 275 -5.23 -6.78 21.92
N GLN A 276 -5.44 -6.63 23.22
CA GLN A 276 -5.99 -7.67 24.10
C GLN A 276 -7.44 -8.01 23.77
N GLN A 277 -8.27 -7.01 23.46
CA GLN A 277 -9.71 -7.21 23.24
C GLN A 277 -10.05 -7.64 21.81
N ILE A 278 -9.27 -7.18 20.82
CA ILE A 278 -9.58 -7.42 19.41
C ILE A 278 -8.63 -8.43 18.78
N TYR A 279 -7.32 -8.30 19.00
CA TYR A 279 -6.32 -9.05 18.23
C TYR A 279 -5.93 -10.40 18.84
N ILE A 280 -5.77 -10.50 20.16
CA ILE A 280 -5.48 -11.79 20.82
C ILE A 280 -6.58 -12.84 20.59
N PRO A 281 -7.88 -12.51 20.66
CA PRO A 281 -8.94 -13.47 20.38
C PRO A 281 -8.93 -14.00 18.94
N ILE A 282 -8.33 -13.24 18.01
CA ILE A 282 -8.19 -13.60 16.60
C ILE A 282 -6.95 -14.48 16.40
N ALA A 283 -5.81 -14.06 16.96
CA ALA A 283 -4.53 -14.74 16.84
C ALA A 283 -3.88 -14.90 18.23
N ALA A 284 -4.08 -16.07 18.85
CA ALA A 284 -3.56 -16.33 20.21
C ALA A 284 -2.02 -16.19 20.32
N SER A 285 -1.29 -16.33 19.21
CA SER A 285 0.16 -16.17 19.13
C SER A 285 0.63 -14.78 18.68
N ALA A 286 -0.28 -13.83 18.44
CA ALA A 286 0.11 -12.48 18.03
C ALA A 286 0.87 -11.76 19.14
N THR A 287 1.70 -10.80 18.74
CA THR A 287 2.38 -9.86 19.64
C THR A 287 2.08 -8.44 19.20
N LEU A 288 1.91 -7.53 20.17
CA LEU A 288 1.77 -6.10 19.88
C LEU A 288 3.13 -5.54 19.47
N LEU A 289 3.23 -5.04 18.24
CA LEU A 289 4.41 -4.35 17.74
C LEU A 289 4.59 -3.01 18.45
N GLN A 290 5.74 -2.78 19.09
CA GLN A 290 6.04 -1.53 19.81
C GLN A 290 7.06 -0.62 19.09
N CYS A 291 7.68 -1.12 18.02
CA CYS A 291 8.73 -0.45 17.26
C CYS A 291 8.23 0.32 16.02
N GLY A 292 6.91 0.35 15.78
CA GLY A 292 6.30 0.94 14.60
C GLY A 292 6.09 -0.04 13.43
N PRO A 293 5.87 0.46 12.20
CA PRO A 293 5.57 -0.34 11.00
C PRO A 293 6.83 -1.00 10.43
N ILE A 294 7.55 -1.75 11.26
CA ILE A 294 8.78 -2.45 10.92
C ILE A 294 8.54 -3.94 11.15
N THR A 295 8.97 -4.78 10.20
CA THR A 295 8.92 -6.23 10.36
C THR A 295 9.63 -6.63 11.66
N PRO A 296 9.02 -7.47 12.52
CA PRO A 296 9.69 -8.00 13.70
C PRO A 296 11.08 -8.57 13.36
N GLY A 297 12.09 -8.24 14.17
CA GLY A 297 13.47 -8.67 13.95
C GLY A 297 14.47 -7.62 14.40
N ASP A 298 15.69 -7.68 13.86
CA ASP A 298 16.83 -6.88 14.32
C ASP A 298 16.61 -5.36 14.26
N TYR A 299 15.73 -4.90 13.37
CA TYR A 299 15.37 -3.48 13.20
C TYR A 299 14.11 -3.06 13.97
N CYS A 300 13.39 -4.01 14.56
CA CYS A 300 12.25 -3.78 15.43
C CYS A 300 12.64 -4.13 16.88
N ASN A 301 13.50 -3.28 17.46
CA ASN A 301 14.10 -3.53 18.77
C ASN A 301 13.81 -2.42 19.80
N GLY A 302 13.04 -1.40 19.40
CA GLY A 302 12.61 -0.30 20.26
C GLY A 302 11.23 -0.52 20.87
N ASP A 303 10.94 0.34 21.84
CA ASP A 303 9.70 0.43 22.60
C ASP A 303 9.01 1.79 22.38
N GLU A 304 9.22 2.41 21.22
CA GLU A 304 8.79 3.78 20.90
C GLU A 304 7.30 4.03 21.12
N PHE A 305 6.47 2.99 20.95
CA PHE A 305 5.03 3.05 21.17
C PHE A 305 4.55 2.33 22.44
N ALA A 306 5.46 1.82 23.28
CA ALA A 306 5.12 1.21 24.55
C ALA A 306 4.67 2.28 25.55
N ASN A 307 3.66 1.95 26.38
CA ASN A 307 3.11 2.85 27.39
C ASN A 307 2.68 4.22 26.81
N SER A 308 2.27 4.27 25.53
CA SER A 308 1.90 5.52 24.86
C SER A 308 0.53 6.06 25.29
N TYR A 309 -0.27 5.24 26.00
CA TYR A 309 -1.60 5.61 26.47
C TYR A 309 -1.50 6.54 27.68
N ASP A 310 -1.87 7.80 27.47
CA ASP A 310 -1.81 8.88 28.45
C ASP A 310 -2.92 9.92 28.15
N PRO A 311 -4.19 9.58 28.45
CA PRO A 311 -5.33 10.45 28.16
C PRO A 311 -5.30 11.75 28.97
N GLU A 312 -4.70 11.76 30.17
CA GLU A 312 -4.53 12.97 30.98
C GLU A 312 -3.50 13.91 30.33
N GLY A 313 -2.36 13.37 29.89
CA GLY A 313 -1.37 14.13 29.12
C GLY A 313 -1.90 14.62 27.77
N ALA A 314 -2.74 13.83 27.09
CA ALA A 314 -3.44 14.25 25.88
C ALA A 314 -4.34 15.48 26.12
N ALA A 315 -5.15 15.45 27.18
CA ALA A 315 -6.01 16.56 27.55
C ALA A 315 -5.19 17.82 27.86
N LYS A 316 -4.13 17.67 28.67
CA LYS A 316 -3.22 18.77 29.00
C LYS A 316 -2.55 19.37 27.76
N LEU A 317 -2.08 18.52 26.84
CA LEU A 317 -1.43 18.95 25.60
C LEU A 317 -2.38 19.81 24.74
N LEU A 318 -3.65 19.41 24.65
CA LEU A 318 -4.68 20.17 23.93
C LEU A 318 -5.01 21.49 24.63
N GLU A 319 -5.20 21.48 25.94
CA GLU A 319 -5.47 22.70 26.73
C GLU A 319 -4.34 23.73 26.62
N ASP A 320 -3.09 23.29 26.75
CA ASP A 320 -1.90 24.16 26.63
C ASP A 320 -1.78 24.75 25.22
N ALA A 321 -2.30 24.06 24.20
CA ALA A 321 -2.37 24.52 22.82
C ALA A 321 -3.65 25.30 22.46
N GLY A 322 -4.47 25.66 23.46
CA GLY A 322 -5.64 26.52 23.31
C GLY A 322 -6.94 25.80 22.92
N TRP A 323 -6.94 24.47 22.90
CA TRP A 323 -8.16 23.69 22.69
C TRP A 323 -8.99 23.63 23.96
N LYS A 324 -10.32 23.60 23.80
CA LYS A 324 -11.28 23.48 24.90
C LYS A 324 -12.42 22.57 24.48
N LYS A 325 -12.98 21.83 25.44
CA LYS A 325 -14.20 21.07 25.20
C LYS A 325 -15.39 22.01 24.99
N ASN A 326 -16.15 21.79 23.93
CA ASN A 326 -17.42 22.48 23.65
C ASN A 326 -18.55 21.94 24.56
N ALA A 327 -19.79 22.39 24.34
CA ALA A 327 -20.95 21.98 25.14
C ALA A 327 -21.24 20.47 25.06
N GLU A 328 -20.87 19.85 23.94
CA GLU A 328 -21.00 18.41 23.67
C GLU A 328 -19.82 17.60 24.24
N GLY A 329 -18.80 18.25 24.80
CA GLY A 329 -17.63 17.59 25.40
C GLY A 329 -16.48 17.32 24.43
N PHE A 330 -16.52 17.86 23.21
CA PHE A 330 -15.50 17.65 22.18
C PHE A 330 -14.50 18.81 22.05
N TRP A 331 -13.24 18.47 21.78
CA TRP A 331 -12.16 19.44 21.62
C TRP A 331 -12.37 20.35 20.41
N ALA A 332 -12.41 21.65 20.67
CA ALA A 332 -12.51 22.71 19.69
C ALA A 332 -11.43 23.77 19.96
N LYS A 333 -10.93 24.42 18.90
CA LYS A 333 -9.90 25.47 18.98
C LYS A 333 -10.50 26.81 18.59
N ASP A 334 -10.12 27.89 19.28
CA ASP A 334 -10.44 29.27 18.90
C ASP A 334 -11.94 29.59 18.69
N GLY A 335 -12.82 28.86 19.38
CA GLY A 335 -14.28 29.05 19.26
C GLY A 335 -14.91 28.49 17.98
N ALA A 336 -14.14 27.73 17.18
CA ALA A 336 -14.66 26.96 16.05
C ALA A 336 -15.49 25.75 16.52
N GLU A 337 -16.19 25.10 15.60
CA GLU A 337 -16.82 23.81 15.86
C GLU A 337 -15.77 22.73 16.10
N ALA A 338 -16.09 21.74 16.95
CA ALA A 338 -15.21 20.61 17.18
C ALA A 338 -15.06 19.79 15.88
N PRO A 339 -13.83 19.45 15.45
CA PRO A 339 -13.62 18.70 14.22
C PRO A 339 -14.32 17.34 14.27
N LYS A 340 -15.15 17.05 13.27
CA LYS A 340 -15.66 15.71 13.01
C LYS A 340 -14.54 14.89 12.34
N ILE A 341 -14.17 13.77 12.94
CA ILE A 341 -13.11 12.87 12.46
C ILE A 341 -13.76 11.66 11.80
N ARG A 342 -13.58 11.51 10.49
CA ARG A 342 -14.12 10.39 9.72
C ARG A 342 -13.10 9.26 9.70
N TRP A 343 -13.40 8.20 10.43
CA TRP A 343 -12.62 6.98 10.35
C TRP A 343 -13.28 6.04 9.34
N ILE A 344 -12.62 5.87 8.19
CA ILE A 344 -13.07 4.99 7.12
C ILE A 344 -12.35 3.63 7.18
N ILE A 345 -13.11 2.57 6.90
CA ILE A 345 -12.62 1.22 6.61
C ILE A 345 -13.42 0.63 5.45
N ASN A 346 -12.92 -0.44 4.84
CA ASN A 346 -13.72 -1.23 3.91
C ASN A 346 -14.72 -2.11 4.68
N THR A 347 -16.01 -2.04 4.33
CA THR A 347 -17.06 -2.87 4.93
C THR A 347 -16.81 -4.36 4.67
N GLY A 348 -17.27 -5.20 5.59
CA GLY A 348 -17.03 -6.65 5.56
C GLY A 348 -15.71 -7.08 6.20
N ASN A 349 -14.83 -6.13 6.55
CA ASN A 349 -13.66 -6.45 7.38
C ASN A 349 -14.03 -6.41 8.87
N THR A 350 -14.50 -7.55 9.39
CA THR A 350 -15.01 -7.65 10.77
C THR A 350 -13.99 -7.24 11.84
N ARG A 351 -12.69 -7.49 11.61
CA ARG A 351 -11.62 -7.05 12.53
C ARG A 351 -11.61 -5.52 12.67
N ARG A 352 -11.67 -4.80 11.54
CA ARG A 352 -11.64 -3.34 11.51
C ARG A 352 -12.95 -2.74 12.03
N GLU A 353 -14.09 -3.34 11.70
CA GLU A 353 -15.41 -2.94 12.23
C GLU A 353 -15.47 -3.08 13.76
N ASN A 354 -14.96 -4.20 14.30
CA ASN A 354 -14.86 -4.39 15.75
C ASN A 354 -13.89 -3.39 16.41
N THR A 355 -12.80 -3.04 15.73
CA THR A 355 -11.85 -2.02 16.21
C THR A 355 -12.53 -0.64 16.29
N GLN A 356 -13.33 -0.27 15.28
CA GLN A 356 -14.15 0.94 15.30
C GLN A 356 -15.19 0.93 16.43
N ALA A 357 -15.95 -0.15 16.55
CA ALA A 357 -16.98 -0.28 17.58
C ALA A 357 -16.40 -0.19 19.00
N PHE A 358 -15.17 -0.70 19.21
CA PHE A 358 -14.46 -0.62 20.48
C PHE A 358 -13.91 0.79 20.76
N LEU A 359 -13.25 1.42 19.79
CA LEU A 359 -12.51 2.67 20.01
C LEU A 359 -13.34 3.94 19.87
N ILE A 360 -14.33 3.99 18.97
CA ILE A 360 -15.10 5.23 18.72
C ILE A 360 -15.73 5.77 20.03
N PRO A 361 -16.42 4.96 20.86
CA PRO A 361 -16.98 5.46 22.11
C PRO A 361 -15.92 5.97 23.09
N LEU A 362 -14.75 5.31 23.15
CA LEU A 362 -13.64 5.69 24.02
C LEU A 362 -13.00 7.02 23.58
N LEU A 363 -12.82 7.20 22.28
CA LEU A 363 -12.30 8.44 21.69
C LEU A 363 -13.30 9.59 21.83
N GLN A 364 -14.59 9.33 21.66
CA GLN A 364 -15.65 10.30 21.95
C GLN A 364 -15.65 10.72 23.41
N ALA A 365 -15.51 9.79 24.35
CA ALA A 365 -15.37 10.11 25.78
C ALA A 365 -14.11 10.93 26.09
N ALA A 366 -13.00 10.67 25.38
CA ALA A 366 -11.78 11.47 25.46
C ALA A 366 -11.95 12.90 24.89
N GLY A 367 -13.02 13.15 24.12
CA GLY A 367 -13.36 14.46 23.55
C GLY A 367 -13.08 14.58 22.05
N PHE A 368 -12.88 13.48 21.34
CA PHE A 368 -12.69 13.48 19.89
C PHE A 368 -13.99 13.04 19.19
N ASN A 369 -14.55 13.89 18.34
CA ASN A 369 -15.80 13.61 17.62
C ASN A 369 -15.55 12.64 16.44
N VAL A 370 -15.20 11.39 16.76
CA VAL A 370 -14.92 10.34 15.77
C VAL A 370 -16.23 9.69 15.33
N VAL A 371 -16.37 9.46 14.03
CA VAL A 371 -17.49 8.72 13.43
C VAL A 371 -16.97 7.68 12.44
N ALA A 372 -17.69 6.57 12.30
CA ALA A 372 -17.46 5.63 11.22
C ALA A 372 -17.97 6.22 9.89
N ASP A 373 -17.18 6.06 8.84
CA ASP A 373 -17.51 6.53 7.47
C ASP A 373 -17.19 5.44 6.44
N ASN A 374 -17.68 4.22 6.72
CA ASN A 374 -17.29 3.01 6.02
C ASN A 374 -17.94 2.91 4.65
N CYS A 375 -17.25 2.31 3.69
CA CYS A 375 -17.83 1.94 2.41
C CYS A 375 -17.25 0.63 1.87
N ASP A 376 -17.81 0.10 0.79
CA ASP A 376 -17.32 -1.14 0.19
C ASP A 376 -15.87 -1.00 -0.35
N ALA A 377 -15.25 -2.13 -0.70
CA ALA A 377 -13.87 -2.16 -1.18
C ALA A 377 -13.66 -1.30 -2.44
N ALA A 378 -14.66 -1.23 -3.34
CA ALA A 378 -14.55 -0.44 -4.56
C ALA A 378 -14.51 1.06 -4.25
N CYS A 379 -15.43 1.55 -3.40
CA CYS A 379 -15.41 2.92 -2.90
C CYS A 379 -14.10 3.21 -2.13
N TYR A 380 -13.69 2.32 -1.22
CA TYR A 380 -12.53 2.50 -0.35
C TYR A 380 -11.23 2.64 -1.16
N PHE A 381 -10.90 1.63 -1.98
CA PHE A 381 -9.60 1.56 -2.66
C PHE A 381 -9.53 2.38 -3.95
N GLN A 382 -10.65 2.61 -4.63
CA GLN A 382 -10.63 3.23 -5.97
C GLN A 382 -11.03 4.70 -5.96
N GLN A 383 -11.79 5.15 -4.95
CA GLN A 383 -12.31 6.51 -4.89
C GLN A 383 -11.74 7.27 -3.69
N ARG A 384 -11.95 6.74 -2.47
CA ARG A 384 -11.67 7.47 -1.23
C ARG A 384 -10.18 7.56 -0.91
N LEU A 385 -9.47 6.43 -0.88
CA LEU A 385 -8.02 6.43 -0.58
C LEU A 385 -7.19 7.23 -1.60
N PRO A 386 -7.36 7.07 -2.93
CA PRO A 386 -6.58 7.85 -3.91
C PRO A 386 -6.87 9.35 -3.84
N ALA A 387 -8.10 9.72 -3.45
CA ALA A 387 -8.49 11.11 -3.24
C ALA A 387 -8.06 11.69 -1.88
N LEU A 388 -7.45 10.87 -1.00
CA LEU A 388 -7.17 11.21 0.40
C LEU A 388 -8.43 11.64 1.16
N ASP A 389 -9.58 11.06 0.81
CA ASP A 389 -10.87 11.39 1.41
C ASP A 389 -11.11 10.60 2.70
N TYR A 390 -10.30 10.90 3.71
CA TYR A 390 -10.33 10.40 5.07
C TYR A 390 -9.60 11.37 6.00
N ASP A 391 -9.82 11.24 7.32
CA ASP A 391 -9.16 12.07 8.34
C ASP A 391 -8.01 11.33 9.02
#